data_AF-A0A966WIE1-F1
#
_entry.id   AF-A0A966WIE1-F1
#
_cell.length_a   1.000
_cell.length_b   1.000
_cell.length_c   1.000
_cell.angle_alpha   90.00
_cell.angle_beta   90.00
_cell.angle_gamma   90.00
#
_symmetry.space_group_name_H-M   'P 1'
#
loop_
_entity.id
_entity.type
_entity.pdbx_description
1 polymer ?
#
loop_
_entity_poly.entity_id
_entity_poly.type
_entity_poly.pdbx_seq_one_letter_code
_entity_poly.pdbx_strand_id
1 'polypeptide(L)'
;QIAFIDTLYKVLYENNPLAPTAVPKAENFDKIDLDRSLAIYRERLGNVAGLHMVLVGSFDEKEMIALLEKYVAGLPASGKASFTDNKVRPFSGVNNFRYKKGKDDKSLILGVYHGEVPYSEATALQLAGLSEVMNITIIEEMREKIQGIYGGGTNIEVSKIPVGSYQFVLQLPCGPAKVDTLLSTFTSQLQSLVTNGVDTSYIFKVKKAWIEKHREDIKKNEFWLGALQDIHLGERSAEYVVNAEKYYNAFSVADVKKAASILQQSKGRMLAIQMPEAPKTTSPEKSDKKGF
;
A
#
# COMPACT_ATOMS: atom_id res chain seq x y z
N GLN A 1 13.42 14.27 5.94
CA GLN A 1 12.40 13.30 5.50
C GLN A 1 11.33 13.95 4.62
N ILE A 2 10.69 15.05 5.03
CA ILE A 2 9.66 15.75 4.22
C ILE A 2 10.12 16.04 2.78
N ALA A 3 11.27 16.71 2.61
CA ALA A 3 11.78 17.05 1.28
C ALA A 3 12.16 15.82 0.41
N PHE A 4 12.47 14.69 1.06
CA PHE A 4 12.70 13.41 0.36
C PHE A 4 11.39 12.84 -0.17
N ILE A 5 10.32 12.83 0.63
CA ILE A 5 8.98 12.37 0.20
C ILE A 5 8.41 13.27 -0.89
N ASP A 6 8.55 14.60 -0.76
CA ASP A 6 8.15 15.56 -1.80
C ASP A 6 8.87 15.29 -3.12
N THR A 7 10.19 15.06 -3.07
CA THR A 7 10.98 14.71 -4.27
C THR A 7 10.53 13.37 -4.85
N LEU A 8 10.31 12.36 -4.01
CA LEU A 8 9.85 11.04 -4.43
C LEU A 8 8.55 11.11 -5.21
N TYR A 9 7.52 11.78 -4.69
CA TYR A 9 6.22 11.87 -5.37
C TYR A 9 6.30 12.67 -6.67
N LYS A 10 7.09 13.75 -6.71
CA LYS A 10 7.34 14.52 -7.95
C LYS A 10 7.99 13.68 -9.03
N VAL A 11 8.99 12.88 -8.68
CA VAL A 11 9.65 11.98 -9.63
C VAL A 11 8.71 10.85 -10.03
N LEU A 12 7.99 10.27 -9.06
CA LEU A 12 7.09 9.14 -9.26
C LEU A 12 5.98 9.49 -10.26
N TYR A 13 5.41 10.68 -10.19
CA TYR A 13 4.33 11.14 -11.06
C TYR A 13 4.77 12.17 -12.12
N GLU A 14 6.07 12.28 -12.40
CA GLU A 14 6.61 13.18 -13.44
C GLU A 14 6.14 14.65 -13.31
N ASN A 15 6.01 15.14 -12.07
CA ASN A 15 5.45 16.45 -11.73
C ASN A 15 4.02 16.70 -12.24
N ASN A 16 3.22 15.66 -12.43
CA ASN A 16 1.82 15.79 -12.83
C ASN A 16 1.06 16.65 -11.79
N PRO A 17 0.40 17.76 -12.20
CA PRO A 17 -0.26 18.68 -11.28
C PRO A 17 -1.50 18.09 -10.59
N LEU A 18 -2.03 16.97 -11.10
CA LEU A 18 -3.14 16.22 -10.52
C LEU A 18 -2.67 15.04 -9.66
N ALA A 19 -1.35 14.86 -9.50
CA ALA A 19 -0.80 13.83 -8.61
C ALA A 19 -1.15 14.09 -7.15
N PRO A 20 -1.20 13.04 -6.31
CA PRO A 20 -1.37 13.20 -4.88
C PRO A 20 -0.32 14.16 -4.28
N THR A 21 -0.79 15.16 -3.55
CA THR A 21 0.09 16.09 -2.83
C THR A 21 0.55 15.44 -1.52
N ALA A 22 1.70 14.76 -1.56
CA ALA A 22 2.24 14.10 -0.37
C ALA A 22 2.73 15.09 0.70
N VAL A 23 3.17 16.28 0.29
CA VAL A 23 3.60 17.35 1.19
C VAL A 23 2.96 18.66 0.72
N PRO A 24 1.93 19.16 1.41
CA PRO A 24 1.38 20.48 1.14
C PRO A 24 2.43 21.57 1.36
N LYS A 25 2.46 22.58 0.49
CA LYS A 25 3.30 23.77 0.60
C LYS A 25 2.46 24.98 1.00
N ALA A 26 3.12 26.04 1.47
CA ALA A 26 2.46 27.30 1.82
C ALA A 26 1.60 27.82 0.66
N GLU A 27 2.11 27.77 -0.57
CA GLU A 27 1.40 28.26 -1.76
C GLU A 27 0.17 27.39 -2.13
N ASN A 28 0.02 26.19 -1.56
CA ASN A 28 -1.22 25.43 -1.68
C ASN A 28 -2.33 26.02 -0.81
N PHE A 29 -1.99 26.53 0.37
CA PHE A 29 -2.94 27.16 1.29
C PHE A 29 -3.38 28.53 0.80
N ASP A 30 -2.48 29.28 0.17
CA ASP A 30 -2.81 30.59 -0.44
C ASP A 30 -3.83 30.48 -1.59
N LYS A 31 -4.00 29.27 -2.15
CA LYS A 31 -4.98 28.98 -3.21
C LYS A 31 -6.34 28.51 -2.66
N ILE A 32 -6.46 28.35 -1.34
CA ILE A 32 -7.73 27.95 -0.74
C ILE A 32 -8.66 29.15 -0.71
N ASP A 33 -9.78 29.00 -1.40
CA ASP A 33 -10.87 29.97 -1.40
C ASP A 33 -12.09 29.36 -0.71
N LEU A 34 -12.69 30.11 0.22
CA LEU A 34 -13.81 29.62 1.05
C LEU A 34 -15.04 29.36 0.19
N ASP A 35 -15.38 30.29 -0.70
CA ASP A 35 -16.55 30.19 -1.56
C ASP A 35 -16.41 29.01 -2.52
N ARG A 36 -15.23 28.81 -3.12
CA ARG A 36 -14.94 27.66 -3.95
C ARG A 36 -15.00 26.36 -3.17
N SER A 37 -14.50 26.34 -1.94
CA SER A 37 -14.56 25.15 -1.07
C SER A 37 -16.00 24.77 -0.74
N LEU A 38 -16.85 25.74 -0.41
CA LEU A 38 -18.29 25.52 -0.21
C LEU A 38 -19.01 25.11 -1.49
N ALA A 39 -18.63 25.66 -2.64
CA ALA A 39 -19.15 25.25 -3.94
C ALA A 39 -18.81 23.78 -4.23
N ILE A 40 -17.55 23.36 -4.04
CA ILE A 40 -17.14 21.96 -4.21
C ILE A 40 -17.90 21.04 -3.26
N TYR A 41 -18.07 21.45 -1.99
CA TYR A 41 -18.86 20.68 -1.03
C TYR A 41 -20.30 20.46 -1.53
N ARG A 42 -20.97 21.51 -2.02
CA ARG A 42 -22.33 21.41 -2.58
C ARG A 42 -22.37 20.59 -3.87
N GLU A 43 -21.37 20.73 -4.75
CA GLU A 43 -21.24 19.94 -5.98
C GLU A 43 -21.10 18.44 -5.69
N ARG A 44 -20.42 18.06 -4.60
CA ARG A 44 -20.11 16.66 -4.27
C ARG A 44 -21.09 16.00 -3.29
N LEU A 45 -21.66 16.76 -2.36
CA LEU A 45 -22.50 16.24 -1.27
C LEU A 45 -23.90 16.85 -1.24
N GLY A 46 -24.18 17.89 -2.03
CA GLY A 46 -25.51 18.49 -2.14
C GLY A 46 -26.50 17.67 -2.99
N ASN A 47 -26.00 16.64 -3.68
CA ASN A 47 -26.79 15.70 -4.47
C ASN A 47 -26.30 14.28 -4.19
N VAL A 48 -27.19 13.41 -3.71
CA VAL A 48 -26.86 12.03 -3.33
C VAL A 48 -27.06 11.04 -4.47
N ALA A 49 -27.38 11.49 -5.69
CA ALA A 49 -27.51 10.62 -6.84
C ALA A 49 -26.21 9.82 -7.08
N GLY A 50 -26.33 8.49 -7.06
CA GLY A 50 -25.21 7.56 -7.22
C GLY A 50 -24.31 7.41 -6.00
N LEU A 51 -24.63 8.04 -4.87
CA LEU A 51 -24.05 7.68 -3.58
C LEU A 51 -24.74 6.43 -3.03
N HIS A 52 -23.98 5.59 -2.36
CA HIS A 52 -24.48 4.38 -1.71
C HIS A 52 -24.13 4.43 -0.23
N MET A 53 -25.16 4.40 0.61
CA MET A 53 -25.02 4.37 2.06
C MET A 53 -25.09 2.91 2.52
N VAL A 54 -24.00 2.44 3.11
CA VAL A 54 -23.90 1.10 3.68
C VAL A 54 -23.89 1.25 5.19
N LEU A 55 -24.83 0.60 5.86
CA LEU A 55 -24.94 0.59 7.32
C LEU A 55 -24.73 -0.84 7.83
N VAL A 56 -23.86 -0.98 8.82
CA VAL A 56 -23.56 -2.26 9.48
C VAL A 56 -23.58 -2.04 10.98
N GLY A 57 -24.38 -2.82 11.69
CA GLY A 57 -24.47 -2.79 13.13
C GLY A 57 -25.66 -3.59 13.66
N SER A 58 -25.90 -3.47 14.95
CA SER A 58 -27.11 -3.99 15.59
C SER A 58 -28.12 -2.85 15.72
N PHE A 59 -29.27 -2.98 15.07
CA PHE A 59 -30.37 -2.02 15.13
C PHE A 59 -31.70 -2.72 14.87
N ASP A 60 -32.79 -2.15 15.37
CA ASP A 60 -34.13 -2.55 14.94
C ASP A 60 -34.36 -2.06 13.51
N GLU A 61 -34.79 -2.99 12.64
CA GLU A 61 -34.94 -2.72 11.22
C GLU A 61 -36.03 -1.66 10.95
N LYS A 62 -37.14 -1.67 11.69
CA LYS A 62 -38.25 -0.73 11.49
C LYS A 62 -37.85 0.67 11.95
N GLU A 63 -37.18 0.78 13.10
CA GLU A 63 -36.65 2.05 13.57
C GLU A 63 -35.62 2.62 12.58
N MET A 64 -34.74 1.78 12.05
CA MET A 64 -33.74 2.21 11.06
C MET A 64 -34.39 2.70 9.77
N ILE A 65 -35.38 1.98 9.24
CA ILE A 65 -36.14 2.42 8.06
C ILE A 65 -36.79 3.78 8.32
N ALA A 66 -37.44 3.97 9.47
CA ALA A 66 -38.06 5.25 9.81
C ALA A 66 -37.04 6.40 9.89
N LEU A 67 -35.83 6.16 10.40
CA LEU A 67 -34.74 7.14 10.42
C LEU A 67 -34.24 7.46 9.01
N LEU A 68 -34.08 6.46 8.15
CA LEU A 68 -33.67 6.65 6.76
C LEU A 68 -34.71 7.42 5.95
N GLU A 69 -36.01 7.14 6.14
CA GLU A 69 -37.09 7.92 5.54
C GLU A 69 -37.05 9.38 5.99
N LYS A 70 -36.84 9.61 7.29
CA LYS A 70 -36.81 10.96 7.86
C LYS A 70 -35.58 11.79 7.42
N TYR A 71 -34.39 11.18 7.37
CA TYR A 71 -33.13 11.93 7.23
C TYR A 71 -32.45 11.75 5.88
N VAL A 72 -32.75 10.67 5.15
CA VAL A 72 -32.04 10.31 3.91
C VAL A 72 -32.95 10.42 2.68
N ALA A 73 -34.19 9.92 2.76
CA ALA A 73 -35.08 9.84 1.60
C ALA A 73 -35.47 11.22 1.01
N GLY A 74 -35.38 12.29 1.81
CA GLY A 74 -35.64 13.66 1.37
C GLY A 74 -34.43 14.38 0.74
N LEU A 75 -33.25 13.75 0.70
CA LEU A 75 -32.06 14.39 0.16
C LEU A 75 -32.15 14.54 -1.38
N PRO A 76 -31.64 15.64 -1.95
CA PRO A 76 -31.68 15.83 -3.40
C PRO A 76 -30.96 14.70 -4.15
N ALA A 77 -31.65 14.07 -5.10
CA ALA A 77 -31.08 13.01 -5.93
C ALA A 77 -31.48 13.23 -7.40
N SER A 78 -30.58 13.80 -8.21
CA SER A 78 -30.83 14.05 -9.63
C SER A 78 -29.63 13.72 -10.53
N GLY A 79 -29.90 13.32 -11.77
CA GLY A 79 -28.85 12.97 -12.74
C GLY A 79 -28.23 11.58 -12.52
N LYS A 80 -27.14 11.30 -13.26
CA LYS A 80 -26.37 10.06 -13.16
C LYS A 80 -24.98 10.35 -12.61
N ALA A 81 -24.51 9.54 -11.66
CA ALA A 81 -23.12 9.57 -11.24
C ALA A 81 -22.23 8.77 -12.21
N SER A 82 -21.04 9.29 -12.48
CA SER A 82 -20.00 8.61 -13.23
C SER A 82 -18.64 9.06 -12.74
N PHE A 83 -17.63 8.20 -12.82
CA PHE A 83 -16.24 8.59 -12.59
C PHE A 83 -15.56 8.95 -13.90
N THR A 84 -14.44 9.69 -13.81
CA THR A 84 -13.58 10.02 -14.94
C THR A 84 -12.16 9.63 -14.60
N ASP A 85 -11.49 8.91 -15.50
CA ASP A 85 -10.07 8.64 -15.36
C ASP A 85 -9.26 9.88 -15.72
N ASN A 86 -8.63 10.50 -14.72
CA ASN A 86 -7.74 11.65 -14.90
C ASN A 86 -6.38 11.29 -15.51
N LYS A 87 -6.13 10.01 -15.80
CA LYS A 87 -4.91 9.48 -16.42
C LYS A 87 -3.63 9.82 -15.65
N VAL A 88 -3.75 10.11 -14.36
CA VAL A 88 -2.61 10.27 -13.45
C VAL A 88 -2.06 8.88 -13.17
N ARG A 89 -0.82 8.63 -13.60
CA ARG A 89 -0.13 7.36 -13.42
C ARG A 89 1.34 7.63 -13.07
N PRO A 90 2.01 6.72 -12.35
CA PRO A 90 3.43 6.85 -12.14
C PRO A 90 4.24 6.60 -13.43
N PHE A 91 5.48 7.09 -13.49
CA PHE A 91 6.39 6.99 -14.64
C PHE A 91 6.62 5.54 -15.11
N SER A 92 6.99 5.34 -16.37
CA SER A 92 7.39 4.01 -16.88
C SER A 92 8.91 3.85 -16.93
N GLY A 93 9.41 2.63 -16.73
CA GLY A 93 10.84 2.31 -16.73
C GLY A 93 11.48 2.30 -15.34
N VAL A 94 12.78 2.55 -15.25
CA VAL A 94 13.52 2.53 -13.98
C VAL A 94 14.03 3.91 -13.62
N ASN A 95 13.72 4.39 -12.42
CA ASN A 95 14.20 5.68 -11.91
C ASN A 95 14.63 5.55 -10.45
N ASN A 96 15.91 5.25 -10.23
CA ASN A 96 16.49 5.10 -8.91
C ASN A 96 17.27 6.34 -8.53
N PHE A 97 17.17 6.80 -7.29
CA PHE A 97 17.94 7.96 -6.82
C PHE A 97 18.31 7.87 -5.33
N ARG A 98 19.39 8.59 -4.97
CA ARG A 98 19.79 8.82 -3.59
C ARG A 98 19.64 10.29 -3.23
N TYR A 99 18.92 10.57 -2.16
CA TYR A 99 18.66 11.90 -1.64
C TYR A 99 19.52 12.18 -0.41
N LYS A 100 20.64 12.88 -0.61
CA LYS A 100 21.66 13.16 0.43
C LYS A 100 21.40 14.49 1.14
N LYS A 101 20.35 14.56 1.96
CA LYS A 101 20.03 15.75 2.78
C LYS A 101 19.47 15.40 4.18
N GLY A 102 19.76 14.19 4.68
CA GLY A 102 19.39 13.79 6.04
C GLY A 102 20.31 14.44 7.07
N LYS A 103 19.76 15.01 8.14
CA LYS A 103 20.57 15.53 9.27
C LYS A 103 20.99 14.43 10.23
N ASP A 104 20.12 13.43 10.40
CA ASP A 104 20.39 12.28 11.26
C ASP A 104 21.22 11.24 10.51
N ASP A 105 22.02 10.48 11.26
CA ASP A 105 22.79 9.34 10.75
C ASP A 105 21.88 8.12 10.53
N LYS A 106 20.85 8.32 9.71
CA LYS A 106 19.79 7.36 9.39
C LYS A 106 19.49 7.42 7.90
N SER A 107 19.18 6.26 7.35
CA SER A 107 18.75 6.09 5.97
C SER A 107 17.35 5.49 5.91
N LEU A 108 16.69 5.71 4.78
CA LEU A 108 15.40 5.11 4.48
C LEU A 108 15.43 4.65 3.03
N ILE A 109 15.22 3.36 2.81
CA ILE A 109 14.99 2.80 1.48
C ILE A 109 13.49 2.78 1.24
N LEU A 110 13.04 3.42 0.17
CA LEU A 110 11.71 3.30 -0.39
C LEU A 110 11.80 2.66 -1.77
N GLY A 111 11.21 1.49 -1.93
CA GLY A 111 11.00 0.86 -3.22
C GLY A 111 9.56 1.05 -3.66
N VAL A 112 9.33 1.42 -4.90
CA VAL A 112 7.99 1.47 -5.53
C VAL A 112 8.06 0.70 -6.83
N TYR A 113 7.22 -0.30 -6.97
CA TYR A 113 7.06 -1.09 -8.17
C TYR A 113 5.59 -1.05 -8.54
N HIS A 114 5.29 -0.73 -9.79
CA HIS A 114 3.91 -0.55 -10.20
C HIS A 114 3.69 -0.96 -11.65
N GLY A 115 2.44 -1.28 -11.96
CA GLY A 115 2.06 -1.70 -13.30
C GLY A 115 0.56 -1.85 -13.45
N GLU A 116 0.14 -1.99 -14.69
CA GLU A 116 -1.23 -2.38 -15.02
C GLU A 116 -1.35 -3.90 -14.92
N VAL A 117 -2.45 -4.37 -14.35
CA VAL A 117 -2.77 -5.79 -14.27
C VAL A 117 -4.28 -5.95 -14.37
N PRO A 118 -4.81 -6.87 -15.20
CA PRO A 118 -6.23 -7.17 -15.18
C PRO A 118 -6.67 -7.55 -13.77
N TYR A 119 -7.61 -6.80 -13.22
CA TYR A 119 -8.05 -7.04 -11.86
C TYR A 119 -8.81 -8.37 -11.78
N SER A 120 -8.38 -9.22 -10.86
CA SER A 120 -9.15 -10.37 -10.39
C SER A 120 -8.83 -10.62 -8.92
N GLU A 121 -9.79 -11.17 -8.18
CA GLU A 121 -9.60 -11.48 -6.76
C GLU A 121 -8.46 -12.50 -6.56
N ALA A 122 -8.28 -13.43 -7.50
CA ALA A 122 -7.15 -14.36 -7.51
C ALA A 122 -5.80 -13.64 -7.68
N THR A 123 -5.71 -12.66 -8.58
CA THR A 123 -4.49 -11.86 -8.76
C THR A 123 -4.21 -10.98 -7.55
N ALA A 124 -5.24 -10.38 -6.95
CA ALA A 124 -5.10 -9.61 -5.72
C ALA A 124 -4.56 -10.49 -4.57
N LEU A 125 -5.11 -11.70 -4.39
CA LEU A 125 -4.64 -12.67 -3.39
C LEU A 125 -3.19 -13.11 -3.64
N GLN A 126 -2.83 -13.39 -4.90
CA GLN A 126 -1.47 -13.74 -5.31
C GLN A 126 -0.46 -12.65 -4.92
N LEU A 127 -0.78 -11.40 -5.27
CA LEU A 127 0.05 -10.23 -5.00
C LEU A 127 0.14 -9.92 -3.50
N ALA A 128 -0.97 -10.01 -2.76
CA ALA A 128 -0.97 -9.88 -1.29
C ALA A 128 -0.10 -10.96 -0.64
N GLY A 129 -0.23 -12.22 -1.08
CA GLY A 129 0.56 -13.34 -0.57
C GLY A 129 2.06 -13.20 -0.83
N LEU A 130 2.45 -12.64 -1.98
CA LEU A 130 3.85 -12.26 -2.23
C LEU A 130 4.35 -11.28 -1.17
N SER A 131 3.59 -10.20 -0.91
CA SER A 131 3.98 -9.20 0.08
C SER A 131 4.10 -9.80 1.49
N GLU A 132 3.20 -10.70 1.89
CA GLU A 132 3.31 -11.41 3.17
C GLU A 132 4.55 -12.31 3.25
N VAL A 133 4.84 -13.07 2.19
CA VAL A 133 6.07 -13.88 2.13
C VAL A 133 7.31 -12.99 2.24
N MET A 134 7.32 -11.85 1.53
CA MET A 134 8.43 -10.89 1.60
C MET A 134 8.55 -10.26 2.99
N ASN A 135 7.45 -10.00 3.69
CA ASN A 135 7.49 -9.49 5.06
C ASN A 135 8.12 -10.49 6.02
N ILE A 136 7.78 -11.78 5.91
CA ILE A 136 8.41 -12.83 6.72
C ILE A 136 9.91 -12.90 6.42
N THR A 137 10.32 -12.92 5.15
CA THR A 137 11.75 -13.01 4.80
C THR A 137 12.54 -11.73 5.10
N ILE A 138 11.92 -10.55 5.09
CA ILE A 138 12.53 -9.30 5.56
C ILE A 138 12.81 -9.38 7.07
N ILE A 139 11.88 -9.91 7.87
CA ILE A 139 12.11 -10.10 9.30
C ILE A 139 13.28 -11.07 9.52
N GLU A 140 13.21 -12.27 8.96
CA GLU A 140 14.21 -13.32 9.19
C GLU A 140 15.61 -12.90 8.68
N GLU A 141 15.71 -12.40 7.46
CA GLU A 141 17.02 -12.11 6.86
C GLU A 141 17.53 -10.71 7.21
N MET A 142 16.69 -9.67 7.14
CA MET A 142 17.16 -8.29 7.27
C MET A 142 17.16 -7.78 8.72
N ARG A 143 16.17 -8.17 9.52
CA ARG A 143 16.07 -7.75 10.93
C ARG A 143 16.86 -8.69 11.84
N GLU A 144 16.71 -10.01 11.70
CA GLU A 144 17.28 -10.97 12.65
C GLU A 144 18.72 -11.35 12.29
N LYS A 145 18.98 -11.72 11.03
CA LYS A 145 20.31 -12.20 10.59
C LYS A 145 21.29 -11.09 10.23
N ILE A 146 20.89 -10.14 9.38
CA ILE A 146 21.75 -9.00 8.98
C ILE A 146 21.79 -7.91 10.07
N GLN A 147 20.74 -7.85 10.90
CA GLN A 147 20.54 -6.81 11.92
C GLN A 147 20.62 -5.40 11.30
N GLY A 148 20.08 -5.25 10.09
CA GLY A 148 20.17 -4.02 9.30
C GLY A 148 19.00 -3.05 9.51
N ILE A 149 17.89 -3.55 10.04
CA ILE A 149 16.65 -2.79 10.29
C ILE A 149 16.08 -3.18 11.67
N TYR A 150 15.35 -2.25 12.31
CA TYR A 150 14.53 -2.57 13.49
C TYR A 150 13.14 -3.06 13.09
N GLY A 151 12.63 -2.55 11.97
CA GLY A 151 11.34 -2.87 11.37
C GLY A 151 11.31 -2.35 9.93
N GLY A 152 10.18 -2.52 9.27
CA GLY A 152 10.06 -2.29 7.84
C GLY A 152 9.43 -3.51 7.18
N GLY A 153 9.15 -3.38 5.90
CA GLY A 153 8.43 -4.40 5.18
C GLY A 153 7.92 -3.89 3.85
N THR A 154 6.90 -4.58 3.37
CA THR A 154 6.28 -4.37 2.09
C THR A 154 4.77 -4.30 2.27
N ASN A 155 4.14 -3.55 1.40
CA ASN A 155 2.70 -3.55 1.21
C ASN A 155 2.42 -3.53 -0.29
N ILE A 156 1.27 -4.05 -0.67
CA ILE A 156 0.80 -3.99 -2.04
C ILE A 156 -0.66 -3.57 -2.07
N GLU A 157 -0.99 -2.69 -3.00
CA GLU A 157 -2.35 -2.33 -3.34
C GLU A 157 -2.64 -2.80 -4.77
N VAL A 158 -3.83 -3.36 -4.97
CA VAL A 158 -4.32 -3.77 -6.29
C VAL A 158 -5.68 -3.13 -6.47
N SER A 159 -5.81 -2.25 -7.45
CA SER A 159 -7.01 -1.45 -7.67
C SER A 159 -7.71 -1.91 -8.94
N LYS A 160 -9.04 -1.95 -8.91
CA LYS A 160 -9.86 -2.25 -10.09
C LYS A 160 -10.20 -0.98 -10.89
N ILE A 161 -10.52 0.09 -10.17
CA ILE A 161 -11.01 1.37 -10.70
C ILE A 161 -9.89 2.42 -10.57
N PRO A 162 -9.72 3.34 -11.54
CA PRO A 162 -10.41 3.39 -12.84
C PRO A 162 -9.85 2.38 -13.85
N VAL A 163 -8.64 1.86 -13.60
CA VAL A 163 -7.95 0.86 -14.44
C VAL A 163 -7.27 -0.15 -13.52
N GLY A 164 -7.38 -1.43 -13.88
CA GLY A 164 -6.70 -2.53 -13.21
C GLY A 164 -5.20 -2.28 -13.09
N SER A 165 -4.71 -2.09 -11.86
CA SER A 165 -3.31 -1.76 -11.59
C SER A 165 -2.88 -2.23 -10.22
N TYR A 166 -1.57 -2.27 -10.00
CA TYR A 166 -0.99 -2.55 -8.70
C TYR A 166 0.13 -1.56 -8.36
N GLN A 167 0.32 -1.32 -7.07
CA GLN A 167 1.46 -0.61 -6.52
C GLN A 167 1.99 -1.37 -5.31
N PHE A 168 3.20 -1.89 -5.45
CA PHE A 168 3.98 -2.51 -4.39
C PHE A 168 4.95 -1.47 -3.83
N VAL A 169 4.97 -1.35 -2.50
CA VAL A 169 5.87 -0.44 -1.79
C VAL A 169 6.72 -1.25 -0.82
N LEU A 170 8.03 -1.01 -0.85
CA LEU A 170 9.02 -1.47 0.11
C LEU A 170 9.43 -0.28 0.98
N GLN A 171 9.49 -0.47 2.29
CA GLN A 171 9.99 0.53 3.22
C GLN A 171 10.94 -0.10 4.24
N LEU A 172 12.22 0.27 4.17
CA LEU A 172 13.27 -0.21 5.08
C LEU A 172 14.01 0.98 5.72
N PRO A 173 13.60 1.41 6.92
CA PRO A 173 14.40 2.31 7.76
C PRO A 173 15.67 1.58 8.24
N CYS A 174 16.84 2.16 7.98
CA CYS A 174 18.13 1.49 8.24
C CYS A 174 19.26 2.48 8.56
N GLY A 175 20.42 1.96 8.97
CA GLY A 175 21.65 2.74 9.05
C GLY A 175 22.27 2.95 7.66
N PRO A 176 22.97 4.08 7.40
CA PRO A 176 23.55 4.36 6.08
C PRO A 176 24.50 3.28 5.56
N ALA A 177 25.27 2.65 6.45
CA ALA A 177 26.19 1.57 6.11
C ALA A 177 25.50 0.27 5.66
N LYS A 178 24.22 0.08 6.00
CA LYS A 178 23.46 -1.14 5.68
C LYS A 178 22.66 -1.03 4.38
N VAL A 179 22.59 0.15 3.76
CA VAL A 179 21.75 0.42 2.58
C VAL A 179 22.04 -0.57 1.45
N ASP A 180 23.29 -0.71 1.06
CA ASP A 180 23.66 -1.50 -0.12
C ASP A 180 23.47 -3.00 0.13
N THR A 181 23.79 -3.46 1.35
CA THR A 181 23.51 -4.83 1.78
C THR A 181 22.02 -5.13 1.72
N LEU A 182 21.16 -4.27 2.29
CA LEU A 182 19.71 -4.49 2.31
C LEU A 182 19.09 -4.47 0.92
N LEU A 183 19.53 -3.55 0.03
CA LEU A 183 19.08 -3.50 -1.35
C LEU A 183 19.46 -4.76 -2.13
N SER A 184 20.70 -5.24 -1.95
CA SER A 184 21.18 -6.47 -2.57
C SER A 184 20.41 -7.68 -2.08
N THR A 185 20.20 -7.80 -0.76
CA THR A 185 19.40 -8.87 -0.15
C THR A 185 17.97 -8.87 -0.69
N PHE A 186 17.30 -7.71 -0.71
CA PHE A 186 15.94 -7.60 -1.24
C PHE A 186 15.86 -8.05 -2.72
N THR A 187 16.77 -7.54 -3.54
CA THR A 187 16.80 -7.86 -4.98
C THR A 187 17.06 -9.35 -5.22
N SER A 188 17.99 -9.94 -4.45
CA SER A 188 18.29 -11.37 -4.52
C SER A 188 17.12 -12.23 -4.06
N GLN A 189 16.41 -11.82 -3.00
CA GLN A 189 15.22 -12.53 -2.52
C GLN A 189 14.12 -12.50 -3.57
N LEU A 190 13.79 -11.33 -4.12
CA LEU A 190 12.79 -11.22 -5.18
C LEU A 190 13.16 -12.08 -6.39
N GLN A 191 14.42 -12.06 -6.83
CA GLN A 191 14.89 -12.90 -7.92
C GLN A 191 14.77 -14.39 -7.60
N SER A 192 15.10 -14.81 -6.37
CA SER A 192 14.95 -16.21 -5.94
C SER A 192 13.48 -16.65 -5.93
N LEU A 193 12.55 -15.78 -5.50
CA LEU A 193 11.11 -16.08 -5.56
C LEU A 193 10.64 -16.30 -7.01
N VAL A 194 11.19 -15.55 -7.97
CA VAL A 194 10.91 -15.75 -9.40
C VAL A 194 11.50 -17.05 -9.94
N THR A 195 12.73 -17.43 -9.57
CA THR A 195 13.40 -18.60 -10.15
C THR A 195 13.03 -19.89 -9.44
N ASN A 196 13.14 -19.90 -8.12
CA ASN A 196 13.07 -21.08 -7.25
C ASN A 196 11.72 -21.20 -6.55
N GLY A 197 11.00 -20.08 -6.39
CA GLY A 197 9.84 -20.01 -5.51
C GLY A 197 10.25 -19.85 -4.05
N VAL A 198 9.32 -20.12 -3.14
CA VAL A 198 9.52 -20.08 -1.69
C VAL A 198 9.34 -21.48 -1.10
N ASP A 199 9.98 -21.75 0.03
CA ASP A 199 9.73 -22.97 0.81
C ASP A 199 8.25 -23.05 1.25
N THR A 200 7.70 -24.26 1.27
CA THR A 200 6.28 -24.49 1.57
C THR A 200 5.89 -24.09 3.00
N SER A 201 6.85 -24.03 3.93
CA SER A 201 6.62 -23.53 5.29
C SER A 201 6.19 -22.06 5.32
N TYR A 202 6.67 -21.22 4.39
CA TYR A 202 6.22 -19.82 4.29
C TYR A 202 4.77 -19.75 3.81
N ILE A 203 4.38 -20.59 2.86
CA ILE A 203 2.97 -20.69 2.44
C ILE A 203 2.08 -21.09 3.61
N PHE A 204 2.51 -22.06 4.43
CA PHE A 204 1.78 -22.46 5.62
C PHE A 204 1.64 -21.32 6.64
N LYS A 205 2.73 -20.58 6.91
CA LYS A 205 2.71 -19.39 7.79
C LYS A 205 1.70 -18.35 7.30
N VAL A 206 1.72 -18.00 6.01
CA VAL A 206 0.80 -17.02 5.40
C VAL A 206 -0.66 -17.49 5.50
N LYS A 207 -0.95 -18.74 5.12
CA LYS A 207 -2.30 -19.30 5.21
C LYS A 207 -2.86 -19.24 6.62
N LYS A 208 -2.06 -19.67 7.60
CA LYS A 208 -2.46 -19.67 9.01
C LYS A 208 -2.80 -18.26 9.47
N ALA A 209 -1.92 -17.29 9.19
CA ALA A 209 -2.13 -15.90 9.56
C ALA A 209 -3.40 -15.31 8.93
N TRP A 210 -3.64 -15.55 7.64
CA TRP A 210 -4.85 -15.07 6.96
C TRP A 210 -6.14 -15.69 7.50
N ILE A 211 -6.15 -16.99 7.78
CA ILE A 211 -7.33 -17.68 8.34
C ILE A 211 -7.63 -17.16 9.75
N GLU A 212 -6.61 -17.04 10.61
CA GLU A 212 -6.76 -16.51 11.97
C GLU A 212 -7.29 -15.06 11.93
N LYS A 213 -6.66 -14.20 11.13
CA LYS A 213 -7.09 -12.81 10.94
C LYS A 213 -8.52 -12.71 10.41
N HIS A 214 -8.87 -13.51 9.40
CA HIS A 214 -10.21 -13.50 8.83
C HIS A 214 -11.27 -13.91 9.85
N ARG A 215 -11.04 -14.95 10.64
CA ARG A 215 -11.96 -15.40 11.70
C ARG A 215 -12.18 -14.34 12.78
N GLU A 216 -11.20 -13.48 13.03
CA GLU A 216 -11.36 -12.32 13.91
C GLU A 216 -12.10 -11.17 13.23
N ASP A 217 -11.75 -10.86 11.99
CA ASP A 217 -12.29 -9.70 11.27
C ASP A 217 -13.76 -9.87 10.91
N ILE A 218 -14.24 -11.08 10.55
CA ILE A 218 -15.66 -11.32 10.26
C ILE A 218 -16.61 -11.07 11.44
N LYS A 219 -16.08 -10.86 12.64
CA LYS A 219 -16.86 -10.52 13.84
C LYS A 219 -17.04 -9.01 14.02
N LYS A 220 -16.39 -8.19 13.19
CA LYS A 220 -16.32 -6.72 13.33
C LYS A 220 -17.19 -6.03 12.29
N ASN A 221 -17.85 -4.94 12.67
CA ASN A 221 -18.71 -4.19 11.76
C ASN A 221 -17.90 -3.58 10.60
N GLU A 222 -16.66 -3.15 10.87
CA GLU A 222 -15.77 -2.53 9.89
C GLU A 222 -15.42 -3.48 8.74
N PHE A 223 -15.29 -4.78 9.02
CA PHE A 223 -15.06 -5.79 7.98
C PHE A 223 -16.24 -5.87 7.02
N TRP A 224 -17.46 -5.98 7.56
CA TRP A 224 -18.66 -6.08 6.75
C TRP A 224 -18.97 -4.79 6.00
N LEU A 225 -18.70 -3.63 6.62
CA LEU A 225 -18.86 -2.34 5.97
C LEU A 225 -17.99 -2.27 4.71
N GLY A 226 -16.69 -2.58 4.83
CA GLY A 226 -15.79 -2.63 3.68
C GLY A 226 -16.20 -3.68 2.65
N ALA A 227 -16.51 -4.91 3.09
CA ALA A 227 -16.90 -5.99 2.17
C ALA A 227 -18.16 -5.65 1.35
N LEU A 228 -19.18 -5.06 1.97
CA LEU A 228 -20.41 -4.65 1.29
C LEU A 228 -20.17 -3.47 0.34
N GLN A 229 -19.30 -2.52 0.70
CA GLN A 229 -18.87 -1.44 -0.19
C GLN A 229 -18.14 -1.98 -1.41
N ASP A 230 -17.17 -2.87 -1.23
CA ASP A 230 -16.41 -3.50 -2.32
C ASP A 230 -17.32 -4.31 -3.25
N ILE A 231 -18.28 -5.06 -2.68
CA ILE A 231 -19.27 -5.81 -3.46
C ILE A 231 -20.12 -4.87 -4.30
N HIS A 232 -20.60 -3.78 -3.70
CA HIS A 232 -21.40 -2.79 -4.40
C HIS A 232 -20.64 -2.11 -5.56
N LEU A 233 -19.37 -1.77 -5.34
CA LEU A 233 -18.48 -1.23 -6.37
C LEU A 233 -18.01 -2.29 -7.37
N GLY A 234 -18.33 -3.57 -7.14
CA GLY A 234 -17.89 -4.71 -7.94
C GLY A 234 -16.38 -4.98 -7.82
N GLU A 235 -15.71 -4.46 -6.82
CA GLU A 235 -14.29 -4.69 -6.54
C GLU A 235 -14.06 -6.04 -5.86
N ARG A 236 -15.09 -6.61 -5.23
CA ARG A 236 -15.04 -7.93 -4.61
C ARG A 236 -16.34 -8.70 -4.84
N SER A 237 -16.29 -10.03 -4.89
CA SER A 237 -17.48 -10.86 -4.95
C SER A 237 -17.92 -11.32 -3.56
N ALA A 238 -19.23 -11.47 -3.37
CA ALA A 238 -19.78 -12.06 -2.15
C ALA A 238 -19.26 -13.49 -1.92
N GLU A 239 -18.98 -14.21 -3.01
CA GLU A 239 -18.44 -15.57 -2.96
C GLU A 239 -17.04 -15.60 -2.31
N TYR A 240 -16.14 -14.68 -2.66
CA TYR A 240 -14.82 -14.57 -2.05
C TYR A 240 -14.86 -14.07 -0.60
N VAL A 241 -15.89 -13.31 -0.22
CA VAL A 241 -16.08 -12.87 1.16
C VAL A 241 -16.52 -14.06 2.03
N VAL A 242 -17.57 -14.78 1.61
CA VAL A 242 -18.16 -15.87 2.39
C VAL A 242 -17.27 -17.12 2.40
N ASN A 243 -16.54 -17.38 1.30
CA ASN A 243 -15.66 -18.55 1.16
C ASN A 243 -14.17 -18.20 1.27
N ALA A 244 -13.79 -17.12 1.97
CA ALA A 244 -12.40 -16.66 2.00
C ALA A 244 -11.39 -17.76 2.41
N GLU A 245 -11.73 -18.58 3.41
CA GLU A 245 -10.85 -19.68 3.85
C GLU A 245 -10.58 -20.72 2.75
N LYS A 246 -11.51 -20.97 1.83
CA LYS A 246 -11.28 -21.85 0.66
C LYS A 246 -10.14 -21.30 -0.21
N TYR A 247 -10.14 -19.99 -0.45
CA TYR A 247 -9.13 -19.32 -1.27
C TYR A 247 -7.79 -19.20 -0.55
N TYR A 248 -7.79 -18.92 0.75
CA TYR A 248 -6.57 -18.97 1.55
C TYR A 248 -5.95 -20.36 1.53
N ASN A 249 -6.74 -21.41 1.72
CA ASN A 249 -6.25 -22.79 1.67
C ASN A 249 -5.73 -23.22 0.29
N ALA A 250 -6.22 -22.62 -0.79
CA ALA A 250 -5.74 -22.88 -2.15
C ALA A 250 -4.41 -22.16 -2.49
N PHE A 251 -4.00 -21.15 -1.73
CA PHE A 251 -2.77 -20.39 -1.97
C PHE A 251 -1.53 -21.29 -2.03
N SER A 252 -0.60 -21.04 -2.93
CA SER A 252 0.50 -21.98 -3.22
C SER A 252 1.83 -21.30 -3.52
N VAL A 253 2.90 -22.10 -3.60
CA VAL A 253 4.21 -21.62 -4.07
C VAL A 253 4.12 -21.08 -5.50
N ALA A 254 3.29 -21.67 -6.35
CA ALA A 254 3.09 -21.21 -7.72
C ALA A 254 2.46 -19.81 -7.77
N ASP A 255 1.53 -19.51 -6.85
CA ASP A 255 0.92 -18.19 -6.71
C ASP A 255 1.96 -17.13 -6.36
N VAL A 256 2.84 -17.41 -5.40
CA VAL A 256 3.96 -16.52 -5.04
C VAL A 256 4.90 -16.30 -6.22
N LYS A 257 5.25 -17.38 -6.93
CA LYS A 257 6.15 -17.29 -8.11
C LYS A 257 5.55 -16.44 -9.22
N LYS A 258 4.24 -16.60 -9.48
CA LYS A 258 3.50 -15.80 -10.46
C LYS A 258 3.45 -14.33 -10.06
N ALA A 259 3.12 -14.04 -8.80
CA ALA A 259 3.11 -12.69 -8.27
C ALA A 259 4.51 -12.03 -8.32
N ALA A 260 5.56 -12.77 -7.93
CA ALA A 260 6.94 -12.29 -8.00
C ALA A 260 7.35 -11.95 -9.45
N SER A 261 6.88 -12.74 -10.42
CA SER A 261 7.11 -12.48 -11.85
C SER A 261 6.40 -11.21 -12.32
N ILE A 262 5.16 -10.98 -11.89
CA ILE A 262 4.43 -9.71 -12.15
C ILE A 262 5.22 -8.52 -11.61
N LEU A 263 5.74 -8.64 -10.39
CA LEU A 263 6.51 -7.58 -9.74
C LEU A 263 7.85 -7.33 -10.45
N GLN A 264 8.55 -8.38 -10.86
CA GLN A 264 9.81 -8.29 -11.61
C GLN A 264 9.63 -7.65 -12.99
N GLN A 265 8.46 -7.83 -13.59
CA GLN A 265 8.07 -7.27 -14.89
C GLN A 265 7.31 -5.94 -14.76
N SER A 266 7.39 -5.27 -13.60
CA SER A 266 6.70 -4.00 -13.35
C SER A 266 6.97 -2.99 -14.48
N LYS A 267 5.90 -2.32 -14.93
CA LYS A 267 5.97 -1.25 -15.94
C LYS A 267 6.87 -0.10 -15.47
N GLY A 268 6.86 0.20 -14.17
CA GLY A 268 7.77 1.15 -13.55
C GLY A 268 8.31 0.67 -12.20
N ARG A 269 9.58 0.99 -11.95
CA ARG A 269 10.32 0.66 -10.73
C ARG A 269 11.19 1.83 -10.27
N MET A 270 11.06 2.19 -9.00
CA MET A 270 11.88 3.18 -8.32
C MET A 270 12.45 2.61 -7.02
N LEU A 271 13.75 2.74 -6.83
CA LEU A 271 14.43 2.61 -5.54
C LEU A 271 14.93 4.00 -5.16
N ALA A 272 14.24 4.64 -4.22
CA ALA A 272 14.55 5.95 -3.69
C ALA A 272 15.16 5.80 -2.29
N ILE A 273 16.36 6.33 -2.08
CA ILE A 273 17.08 6.18 -0.81
C ILE A 273 17.33 7.55 -0.18
N GLN A 274 16.80 7.78 1.01
CA GLN A 274 17.21 8.90 1.85
C GLN A 274 18.55 8.57 2.50
N MET A 275 19.52 9.48 2.38
CA MET A 275 20.86 9.38 2.99
C MET A 275 21.15 10.62 3.84
N PRO A 276 22.03 10.52 4.85
CA PRO A 276 22.57 11.69 5.53
C PRO A 276 23.30 12.62 4.55
N GLU A 277 23.34 13.91 4.88
CA GLU A 277 24.03 14.96 4.12
C GLU A 277 25.56 14.77 4.17
N ALA A 278 26.08 14.42 5.36
CA ALA A 278 27.45 13.96 5.55
C ALA A 278 27.44 12.67 6.39
N PRO A 279 28.16 11.61 6.00
CA PRO A 279 28.32 10.44 6.85
C PRO A 279 29.07 10.88 8.11
N LYS A 280 28.55 10.57 9.30
CA LYS A 280 29.36 10.70 10.52
C LYS A 280 30.49 9.68 10.41
N THR A 281 31.72 10.15 10.29
CA THR A 281 32.91 9.29 10.45
C THR A 281 32.80 8.60 11.80
N THR A 282 32.56 7.29 11.80
CA THR A 282 32.62 6.47 13.00
C THR A 282 34.04 6.56 13.54
N SER A 283 34.23 7.27 14.66
CA SER A 283 35.43 7.13 15.47
C SER A 283 35.58 5.65 15.83
N PRO A 284 36.81 5.07 15.78
CA PRO A 284 37.01 3.70 16.24
C PRO A 284 36.53 3.59 17.68
N GLU A 285 35.81 2.51 17.99
CA GLU A 285 35.46 2.14 19.36
C GLU A 285 36.69 2.36 20.25
N LYS A 286 36.57 3.26 21.22
CA LYS A 286 37.55 3.34 22.29
C LYS A 286 37.53 1.97 22.95
N SER A 287 38.60 1.21 22.75
CA SER A 287 38.88 0.07 23.60
C SER A 287 38.92 0.59 25.02
N ASP A 288 37.96 0.16 25.82
CA ASP A 288 38.02 0.29 27.27
C ASP A 288 39.21 -0.55 27.73
N LYS A 289 40.39 0.05 27.70
CA LYS A 289 41.54 -0.42 28.45
C LYS A 289 41.14 -0.34 29.92
N LYS A 290 40.86 -1.51 30.49
CA LYS A 290 40.93 -1.77 31.93
C LYS A 290 42.15 -1.04 32.51
N GLY A 291 41.92 -0.19 33.49
CA GLY A 291 42.94 0.51 34.25
C GLY A 291 42.64 0.42 35.74
N PHE A 292 43.45 -0.41 36.41
CA PHE A 292 43.62 -0.68 37.85
C PHE A 292 42.47 -1.36 38.60
#